data_AF-A0A0G0CT71-F1
#
_entry.id   AF-A0A0G0CT71-F1
#
_cell.length_a   1.000
_cell.length_b   1.000
_cell.length_c   1.000
_cell.angle_alpha   90.00
_cell.angle_beta   90.00
_cell.angle_gamma   90.00
#
_symmetry.space_group_name_H-M   'P 1'
#
loop_
_entity.id
_entity.type
_entity.pdbx_description
1 polymer ?
#
loop_
_entity_poly.entity_id
_entity_poly.type
_entity_poly.pdbx_seq_one_letter_code
_entity_poly.pdbx_strand_id
1 'polypeptide(L)'
;FLIDKNIIGAKIGSLSEGQKGLVAFARLTLEEPGLLILDEPTNHINFRHLPIIAKALDSYEGAMILVSHVPEFVSQIRIDEVLDLEK
;
A
#
# COMPACT_ATOMS: atom_id res chain seq x y z
N PHE A 1 -7.31 9.91 -11.22
CA PHE A 1 -5.92 9.62 -10.82
C PHE A 1 -5.87 9.48 -9.31
N LEU A 2 -4.98 8.63 -8.76
CA LEU A 2 -4.82 8.42 -7.32
C LEU A 2 -4.44 9.72 -6.57
N ILE A 3 -3.72 10.61 -7.26
CA ILE A 3 -3.30 11.92 -6.77
C ILE A 3 -3.87 12.98 -7.72
N ASP A 4 -4.64 13.93 -7.20
CA ASP A 4 -5.27 15.01 -7.98
C ASP A 4 -4.27 16.15 -8.26
N LYS A 5 -4.47 16.90 -9.34
CA LYS A 5 -3.67 18.07 -9.69
C LYS A 5 -3.65 19.11 -8.56
N ASN A 6 -4.73 19.21 -7.80
CA ASN A 6 -4.86 20.15 -6.68
C ASN A 6 -3.91 19.86 -5.51
N ILE A 7 -3.38 18.64 -5.39
CA ILE A 7 -2.42 18.27 -4.34
C ILE A 7 -0.97 18.27 -4.82
N ILE A 8 -0.74 18.47 -6.12
CA ILE A 8 0.61 18.61 -6.68
C ILE A 8 1.22 19.93 -6.17
N GLY A 9 2.35 19.83 -5.47
CA GLY A 9 3.04 20.97 -4.86
C GLY A 9 2.54 21.35 -3.46
N ALA A 10 1.51 20.67 -2.94
CA ALA A 10 1.09 20.84 -1.56
C ALA A 10 2.16 20.31 -0.58
N LYS A 11 2.24 20.87 0.62
CA LYS A 11 3.12 20.34 1.67
C LYS A 11 2.60 18.98 2.12
N ILE A 12 3.49 18.00 2.32
CA ILE A 12 3.10 16.67 2.82
C ILE A 12 2.27 16.76 4.11
N GLY A 13 2.62 17.69 5.00
CA GLY A 13 1.91 17.91 6.26
C GLY A 13 0.43 18.29 6.10
N SER A 14 0.03 18.91 4.97
CA SER A 14 -1.36 19.30 4.71
C SER A 14 -2.20 18.24 4.01
N LEU A 15 -1.60 17.09 3.64
CA LEU A 15 -2.33 15.99 3.02
C LEU A 15 -3.12 15.19 4.06
N SER A 16 -4.25 14.60 3.65
CA SER A 16 -4.94 13.61 4.48
C SER A 16 -4.09 12.35 4.66
N GLU A 17 -4.39 11.54 5.66
CA GLU A 17 -3.66 10.30 5.92
C GLU A 17 -3.69 9.34 4.72
N GLY A 18 -4.86 9.17 4.09
CA GLY A 18 -4.97 8.37 2.88
C GLY A 18 -4.15 8.93 1.70
N GLN A 19 -4.08 10.27 1.55
CA GLN A 19 -3.23 10.89 0.54
C GLN A 19 -1.74 10.70 0.83
N LYS A 20 -1.33 10.79 2.11
CA LYS A 20 0.04 10.49 2.53
C LYS A 20 0.40 9.04 2.22
N GLY A 21 -0.52 8.11 2.49
CA GLY A 21 -0.35 6.69 2.13
C GLY A 21 -0.15 6.50 0.63
N LEU A 22 -0.96 7.14 -0.22
CA LEU A 22 -0.78 7.06 -1.68
C LEU A 22 0.56 7.64 -2.15
N VAL A 23 1.03 8.74 -1.55
CA VAL A 23 2.36 9.30 -1.84
C VAL A 23 3.46 8.33 -1.40
N ALA A 24 3.31 7.66 -0.25
CA ALA A 24 4.24 6.64 0.21
C ALA A 24 4.31 5.45 -0.77
N PHE A 25 3.16 4.95 -1.24
CA PHE A 25 3.14 3.91 -2.27
C PHE A 25 3.82 4.35 -3.56
N ALA A 26 3.52 5.56 -4.05
CA ALA A 26 4.17 6.10 -5.24
C ALA A 26 5.69 6.19 -5.07
N ARG A 27 6.17 6.56 -3.87
CA ARG A 27 7.59 6.59 -3.54
C ARG A 27 8.21 5.19 -3.53
N LEU A 28 7.55 4.21 -2.91
CA LEU A 28 8.02 2.82 -2.85
C LEU A 28 8.15 2.20 -4.25
N THR A 29 7.22 2.49 -5.16
CA THR A 29 7.32 2.06 -6.56
C THR A 29 8.55 2.64 -7.27
N LEU A 30 8.98 3.85 -6.92
CA LEU A 30 10.18 4.48 -7.49
C LEU A 30 11.49 4.01 -6.84
N GLU A 31 11.45 3.66 -5.56
CA GLU A 31 12.63 3.22 -4.81
C GLU A 31 13.02 1.77 -5.12
N GLU A 32 12.10 0.97 -5.69
CA GLU A 32 12.30 -0.44 -6.03
C GLU A 32 13.04 -1.21 -4.92
N PRO A 33 12.57 -1.17 -3.66
CA PRO A 33 13.30 -1.77 -2.55
C PRO A 33 13.44 -3.28 -2.75
N GLY A 34 14.48 -3.89 -2.19
CA GLY A 34 14.63 -5.36 -2.19
C GLY A 34 13.73 -6.07 -1.16
N LEU A 35 13.31 -5.35 -0.12
CA LEU A 35 12.41 -5.82 0.94
C LEU A 35 11.41 -4.72 1.28
N LEU A 36 10.13 -5.08 1.26
CA LEU A 36 9.02 -4.22 1.66
C LEU A 36 8.36 -4.78 2.93
N ILE A 37 8.19 -3.93 3.94
CA ILE A 37 7.46 -4.25 5.17
C ILE A 37 6.30 -3.28 5.29
N LEU A 38 5.08 -3.82 5.26
CA LEU A 38 3.85 -3.03 5.33
C LEU A 38 3.05 -3.43 6.57
N ASP A 39 2.81 -2.44 7.42
CA ASP A 39 1.93 -2.57 8.57
C ASP A 39 0.61 -1.86 8.28
N GLU A 40 -0.48 -2.62 8.21
CA GLU A 40 -1.83 -2.16 7.89
C GLU A 40 -1.90 -1.16 6.71
N PRO A 41 -1.37 -1.54 5.52
CA PRO A 41 -1.21 -0.62 4.39
C PRO A 41 -2.50 -0.05 3.81
N THR A 42 -3.63 -0.66 4.12
CA THR A 42 -4.96 -0.24 3.66
C THR A 42 -5.61 0.76 4.60
N ASN A 43 -5.04 0.99 5.78
CA ASN A 43 -5.63 1.87 6.77
C ASN A 43 -5.71 3.31 6.25
N HIS A 44 -6.84 3.97 6.51
CA HIS A 44 -7.17 5.32 6.00
C HIS A 44 -7.21 5.46 4.46
N ILE A 45 -7.04 4.38 3.69
CA ILE A 45 -7.14 4.39 2.24
C ILE A 45 -8.60 4.25 1.81
N ASN A 46 -9.02 5.08 0.85
CA ASN A 46 -10.34 4.94 0.25
C ASN A 46 -10.44 3.61 -0.51
N PHE A 47 -11.53 2.86 -0.30
CA PHE A 47 -11.78 1.56 -0.92
C PHE A 47 -11.58 1.53 -2.44
N ARG A 48 -11.82 2.66 -3.15
CA ARG A 48 -11.61 2.78 -4.61
C ARG A 48 -10.15 2.65 -5.03
N HIS A 49 -9.21 2.85 -4.12
CA HIS A 49 -7.77 2.77 -4.38
C HIS A 49 -7.19 1.40 -4.02
N LEU A 50 -7.88 0.61 -3.20
CA LEU A 50 -7.41 -0.71 -2.76
C LEU A 50 -7.07 -1.65 -3.93
N PRO A 51 -7.90 -1.77 -4.99
CA PRO A 51 -7.56 -2.67 -6.11
C PRO A 51 -6.28 -2.27 -6.85
N ILE A 52 -5.98 -0.97 -6.89
CA ILE A 52 -4.79 -0.45 -7.57
C ILE A 52 -3.54 -0.73 -6.73
N ILE A 53 -3.65 -0.54 -5.40
CA ILE A 53 -2.57 -0.86 -4.46
C ILE A 53 -2.31 -2.37 -4.44
N ALA A 54 -3.36 -3.18 -4.33
CA ALA A 54 -3.23 -4.64 -4.34
C ALA A 54 -2.53 -5.13 -5.62
N LYS A 55 -2.94 -4.62 -6.79
CA LYS A 55 -2.28 -4.94 -8.06
C LYS A 55 -0.79 -4.56 -8.08
N ALA A 56 -0.43 -3.40 -7.51
CA ALA A 56 0.97 -2.97 -7.44
C ALA A 56 1.79 -3.89 -6.53
N LEU A 57 1.23 -4.32 -5.39
CA LEU A 57 1.87 -5.26 -4.47
C LEU A 57 1.96 -6.68 -5.05
N ASP A 58 0.95 -7.13 -5.77
CA ASP A 58 0.95 -8.42 -6.48
C ASP A 58 2.04 -8.49 -7.56
N SER A 59 2.27 -7.36 -8.23
CA SER A 59 3.30 -7.22 -9.28
C SER A 59 4.70 -6.94 -8.73
N TYR A 60 4.86 -6.78 -7.41
CA TYR A 60 6.16 -6.49 -6.81
C TYR A 60 7.02 -7.76 -6.79
N GLU A 61 8.23 -7.65 -7.33
CA GLU A 61 9.16 -8.78 -7.49
C GLU A 61 10.09 -8.98 -6.28
N GLY A 62 10.15 -8.00 -5.37
CA GLY A 62 10.97 -8.07 -4.16
C GLY A 62 10.32 -8.91 -3.05
N ALA A 63 11.04 -9.09 -1.95
CA ALA A 63 10.50 -9.76 -0.77
C ALA A 63 9.51 -8.84 -0.06
N MET A 64 8.37 -9.37 0.40
CA MET A 64 7.34 -8.58 1.06
C MET A 64 6.88 -9.24 2.35
N ILE A 65 6.77 -8.46 3.42
CA ILE A 65 6.09 -8.79 4.66
C ILE A 65 4.88 -7.88 4.78
N LEU A 66 3.70 -8.47 4.88
CA LEU A 66 2.42 -7.76 4.93
C LEU A 66 1.69 -8.12 6.22
N VAL A 67 1.36 -7.12 7.02
CA VAL A 67 0.45 -7.23 8.16
C VAL A 67 -0.87 -6.57 7.76
N SER A 68 -1.97 -7.32 7.81
CA SER A 68 -3.30 -6.84 7.41
C SER A 68 -4.38 -7.67 8.08
N HIS A 69 -5.44 -7.01 8.56
CA HIS A 69 -6.65 -7.67 9.06
C HIS A 69 -7.78 -7.75 8.01
N VAL A 70 -7.51 -7.41 6.74
CA VAL A 70 -8.51 -7.34 5.66
C VAL A 70 -8.32 -8.48 4.64
N PRO A 71 -9.06 -9.60 4.75
CA PRO A 71 -8.87 -10.78 3.90
C PRO A 71 -9.09 -10.51 2.41
N GLU A 72 -10.05 -9.67 2.04
CA GLU A 72 -10.37 -9.35 0.65
C GLU A 72 -9.25 -8.57 -0.04
N PHE A 73 -8.45 -7.83 0.72
CA PHE A 73 -7.28 -7.14 0.19
C PHE A 73 -6.11 -8.11 0.00
N VAL A 74 -5.85 -8.94 1.02
CA VAL A 74 -4.76 -9.93 1.00
C VAL A 74 -4.97 -10.96 -0.12
N SER A 75 -6.22 -11.36 -0.39
CA SER A 75 -6.53 -12.33 -1.44
C SER A 75 -6.27 -11.85 -2.87
N GLN A 76 -6.03 -10.55 -3.07
CA GLN A 76 -5.68 -9.95 -4.37
C GLN A 76 -4.17 -9.87 -4.61
N ILE A 77 -3.36 -10.38 -3.67
CA ILE A 77 -1.91 -10.23 -3.66
C ILE A 77 -1.29 -11.64 -3.59
N ARG A 78 -0.22 -11.88 -4.36
CA ARG A 78 0.62 -13.06 -4.21
C ARG A 78 1.19 -13.13 -2.79
N ILE A 79 0.80 -14.16 -2.04
CA ILE A 79 1.32 -14.48 -0.72
C ILE A 79 1.83 -15.92 -0.75
N ASP A 80 3.12 -16.08 -0.45
CA ASP A 80 3.78 -17.39 -0.47
C ASP A 80 3.57 -18.15 0.85
N GLU A 81 3.56 -17.45 1.98
CA GLU A 81 3.41 -18.01 3.33
C GLU A 81 2.55 -17.11 4.21
N VAL A 82 1.75 -17.71 5.09
CA VAL A 82 0.88 -17.00 6.04
C VAL A 82 1.29 -17.36 7.46
N LEU A 83 1.62 -16.35 8.26
CA LEU A 83 1.89 -16.50 9.69
C LEU A 83 0.70 -16.00 10.50
N ASP A 84 0.03 -16.93 11.19
CA ASP A 84 -1.05 -16.63 12.14
C ASP A 84 -0.44 -16.41 13.54
N LEU A 85 -0.61 -15.20 14.07
CA LEU A 85 -0.07 -14.79 15.37
C LEU A 85 -1.08 -14.93 16.52
N GLU A 86 -2.30 -15.37 16.26
CA GLU A 86 -3.34 -15.58 17.29
C GLU A 86 -3.26 -16.96 17.97
N LYS A 87 -2.27 -17.79 17.59
CA LYS A 87 -2.05 -19.13 18.14
C LYS A 87 -0.77 -19.26 18.96
#